data_AF-A0A3D0SLT9-F1
#
_entry.id   AF-A0A3D0SLT9-F1
#
_cell.length_a   1.000
_cell.length_b   1.000
_cell.length_c   1.000
_cell.angle_alpha   90.00
_cell.angle_beta   90.00
_cell.angle_gamma   90.00
#
_symmetry.space_group_name_H-M   'P 1'
#
loop_
_entity.id
_entity.type
_entity.pdbx_description
1 polymer ?
#
loop_
_entity_poly.entity_id
_entity_poly.type
_entity_poly.pdbx_seq_one_letter_code
_entity_poly.pdbx_strand_id
1 'polypeptide(L)' 'GVREPDLRRWLGYEAAIVRTMPNTPALVGSGATALFANSGVSDDQRQLAESIMRSVGLTVWVDSERMLDAVTALSGI' A
#
# COMPACT_ATOMS: atom_id res chain seq x y z
N GLY A 1 -12.91 -3.18 -1.68
CA GLY A 1 -12.20 -1.89 -1.75
C GLY A 1 -11.90 -1.53 -3.20
N VAL A 2 -11.53 -0.28 -3.46
CA VAL A 2 -11.09 0.21 -4.79
C VAL A 2 -9.74 -0.42 -5.13
N ARG A 3 -9.59 -1.01 -6.32
CA ARG A 3 -8.35 -1.64 -6.78
C ARG A 3 -7.52 -0.71 -7.65
N GLU A 4 -6.27 -1.07 -7.88
CA GLU A 4 -5.32 -0.36 -8.72
C GLU A 4 -5.84 -0.16 -10.16
N PRO A 5 -6.52 -1.15 -10.79
CA PRO A 5 -7.10 -0.94 -12.12
C PRO A 5 -8.21 0.13 -12.12
N ASP A 6 -8.98 0.24 -11.02
CA ASP A 6 -10.01 1.26 -10.87
C ASP A 6 -9.35 2.65 -10.73
N LEU A 7 -8.29 2.75 -9.93
CA LEU A 7 -7.51 3.99 -9.77
C LEU A 7 -6.85 4.42 -11.08
N ARG A 8 -6.27 3.50 -11.86
CA ARG A 8 -5.71 3.80 -13.19
C ARG A 8 -6.76 4.28 -14.16
N ARG A 9 -7.96 3.71 -14.13
CA ARG A 9 -9.07 4.17 -14.96
C ARG A 9 -9.44 5.63 -14.65
N TRP A 10 -9.35 6.05 -13.40
CA TRP A 10 -9.72 7.41 -12.99
C TRP A 10 -8.59 8.43 -13.13
N LEU A 11 -7.35 8.03 -12.83
CA LEU A 11 -6.17 8.91 -12.80
C LEU A 11 -5.36 8.89 -14.10
N GLY A 12 -5.59 7.92 -14.98
CA GLY A 12 -4.84 7.69 -16.21
C GLY A 12 -3.93 6.45 -16.12
N TYR A 13 -3.73 5.79 -17.25
CA TYR A 13 -2.99 4.52 -17.32
C TYR A 13 -1.48 4.64 -17.02
N GLU A 14 -0.93 5.85 -17.12
CA GLU A 14 0.45 6.20 -16.81
C GLU A 14 0.66 6.59 -15.33
N ALA A 15 -0.41 6.60 -14.52
CA ALA A 15 -0.31 7.00 -13.12
C ALA A 15 0.53 5.98 -12.31
N ALA A 16 1.56 6.49 -11.64
CA ALA A 16 2.32 5.77 -10.62
C ALA A 16 1.45 5.60 -9.37
N ILE A 17 1.10 4.36 -9.04
CA ILE A 17 0.15 4.06 -7.95
C ILE A 17 0.81 3.11 -6.94
N VAL A 18 0.87 3.57 -5.70
CA VAL A 18 1.13 2.73 -4.53
C VAL A 18 -0.17 2.58 -3.75
N ARG A 19 -0.66 1.35 -3.62
CA ARG A 19 -1.77 1.02 -2.72
C ARG A 19 -1.22 0.57 -1.38
N THR A 20 -1.86 1.04 -0.31
CA THR A 20 -1.53 0.64 1.06
C THR A 20 -2.80 0.19 1.77
N MET A 21 -2.64 -0.70 2.75
CA MET A 21 -3.74 -1.10 3.64
C MET A 21 -3.26 -1.03 5.10
N PRO A 22 -3.30 0.16 5.73
CA PRO A 22 -2.94 0.32 7.13
C PRO A 22 -4.05 -0.25 8.03
N ASN A 23 -3.69 -0.69 9.25
CA ASN A 23 -4.62 -1.15 10.27
C ASN A 23 -4.77 -0.11 11.42
N THR A 24 -5.82 -0.22 12.23
CA THR A 24 -6.14 0.73 13.31
C THR A 24 -4.99 0.98 14.31
N PRO A 25 -4.15 -0.02 14.67
CA PRO A 25 -2.95 0.21 15.49
C PRO A 25 -1.91 1.17 14.88
N ALA A 26 -1.98 1.47 13.58
CA ALA A 26 -1.13 2.50 12.95
C ALA A 26 -1.33 3.89 13.57
N LEU A 27 -2.50 4.17 14.14
CA LEU A 27 -2.79 5.44 14.83
C LEU A 27 -1.92 5.66 16.09
N VAL A 28 -1.37 4.59 16.66
CA VAL A 28 -0.48 4.63 17.82
C VAL A 28 0.95 4.16 17.47
N GLY A 29 1.32 4.20 16.18
CA GLY A 29 2.66 3.87 15.70
C GLY A 29 3.03 2.38 15.78
N SER A 30 2.06 1.51 16.10
CA SER A 30 2.26 0.06 16.25
C SER A 30 1.59 -0.75 15.13
N GLY A 31 1.21 -0.06 14.04
CA GLY A 31 0.54 -0.67 12.91
C GLY A 31 1.46 -1.50 12.04
N ALA A 32 0.86 -2.36 11.21
CA ALA A 32 1.54 -3.01 10.11
C ALA A 32 0.78 -2.66 8.83
N THR A 33 1.49 -2.14 7.84
CA THR A 33 0.93 -1.71 6.55
C THR A 33 1.54 -2.55 5.45
N ALA A 34 0.70 -3.23 4.67
CA ALA A 34 1.14 -3.79 3.40
C ALA A 34 1.10 -2.73 2.30
N LEU A 35 2.13 -2.71 1.44
CA LEU A 35 2.23 -1.82 0.29
C LEU A 35 2.37 -2.63 -1.00
N PHE A 36 1.67 -2.19 -2.04
CA PHE A 36 1.77 -2.71 -3.40
C PHE A 36 1.99 -1.55 -4.35
N ALA A 37 2.95 -1.68 -5.26
CA ALA A 37 3.26 -0.69 -6.28
C ALA A 37 2.94 -1.27 -7.66
N ASN A 38 2.33 -0.46 -8.53
CA ASN A 38 2.19 -0.83 -9.93
C ASN A 38 3.50 -0.62 -10.70
N SER A 39 3.54 -1.09 -11.95
CA SER A 39 4.73 -1.00 -12.81
C SER A 39 5.13 0.43 -13.18
N GLY A 40 4.26 1.42 -12.94
CA GLY A 40 4.56 2.84 -13.19
C GLY A 40 5.30 3.52 -12.04
N VAL A 41 5.43 2.86 -10.88
CA VAL A 41 6.15 3.40 -9.72
C VAL A 41 7.65 3.18 -9.87
N SER A 42 8.42 4.27 -9.78
CA SER A 42 9.88 4.19 -9.72
C SER A 42 10.39 3.75 -8.34
N ASP A 43 11.64 3.33 -8.26
CA ASP A 43 12.26 2.95 -6.98
C ASP A 43 12.29 4.11 -5.97
N ASP A 44 12.51 5.34 -6.44
CA ASP A 44 12.48 6.54 -5.58
C ASP A 44 11.07 6.80 -5.01
N GLN A 45 10.04 6.64 -5.84
CA GLN A 45 8.65 6.77 -5.41
C GLN A 45 8.27 5.65 -4.43
N ARG A 46 8.78 4.44 -4.66
CA ARG A 46 8.62 3.31 -3.76
C ARG A 46 9.24 3.60 -2.39
N GLN A 47 10.48 4.07 -2.36
CA GLN A 47 11.16 4.45 -1.12
C GLN A 47 10.44 5.58 -0.39
N LEU A 48 9.94 6.58 -1.10
CA LEU A 48 9.17 7.68 -0.52
C LEU A 48 7.88 7.16 0.16
N ALA A 49 7.11 6.32 -0.54
CA ALA A 49 5.89 5.75 0.01
C ALA A 49 6.16 4.87 1.24
N GLU A 50 7.24 4.08 1.21
CA GLU A 50 7.68 3.30 2.36
C GLU A 50 8.05 4.21 3.55
N SER A 51 8.84 5.25 3.31
CA SER A 51 9.25 6.19 4.36
C SER A 51 8.06 6.84 5.06
N ILE A 52 7.04 7.25 4.30
CA ILE A 52 5.79 7.79 4.84
C ILE A 52 5.10 6.76 5.73
N MET A 53 4.91 5.52 5.25
CA MET A 53 4.19 4.51 6.03
C MET A 53 4.99 3.99 7.23
N ARG A 54 6.34 4.03 7.19
CA ARG A 54 7.19 3.67 8.33
C ARG A 54 7.09 4.65 9.50
N SER A 55 6.61 5.87 9.26
CA SER A 55 6.35 6.83 10.34
C SER A 55 5.19 6.40 11.26
N VAL A 56 4.31 5.50 10.80
CA VAL A 56 3.12 5.05 11.52
C VAL A 56 3.14 3.56 11.87
N GLY A 57 4.24 2.86 11.60
CA GLY A 57 4.41 1.45 11.97
C GLY A 57 5.32 0.67 11.04
N LEU A 58 5.20 -0.66 11.07
CA LEU A 58 5.94 -1.57 10.19
C LEU A 58 5.34 -1.56 8.78
N THR A 59 6.20 -1.73 7.78
CA THR A 59 5.81 -1.76 6.37
C THR A 59 6.30 -3.04 5.70
N VAL A 60 5.44 -3.64 4.88
CA VAL A 60 5.78 -4.83 4.10
C VAL A 60 5.38 -4.62 2.64
N TRP A 61 6.33 -4.79 1.73
CA TRP A 61 6.02 -4.80 0.30
C TRP A 61 5.50 -6.17 -0.13
N VAL A 62 4.47 -6.18 -0.97
CA VAL A 62 3.91 -7.40 -1.55
C VAL A 62 3.99 -7.34 -3.08
N ASP A 63 4.25 -8.48 -3.71
CA ASP A 63 4.42 -8.59 -5.17
C ASP A 63 3.10 -8.59 -5.95
N SER A 64 1.98 -8.83 -5.26
CA SER A 64 0.65 -8.88 -5.86
C SER A 64 -0.34 -8.12 -5.02
N GLU A 65 -1.15 -7.30 -5.69
CA GLU A 65 -2.25 -6.56 -5.07
C GLU A 65 -3.19 -7.47 -4.25
N ARG A 66 -3.39 -8.72 -4.69
CA ARG A 66 -4.25 -9.69 -3.98
C ARG A 66 -3.73 -10.02 -2.57
N MET A 67 -2.45 -9.83 -2.31
CA MET A 67 -1.86 -10.06 -0.99
C MET A 67 -2.17 -8.93 0.00
N LEU A 68 -2.57 -7.74 -0.46
CA LEU A 68 -3.06 -6.68 0.43
C LEU A 68 -4.32 -7.14 1.18
N ASP A 69 -5.23 -7.81 0.47
CA ASP A 69 -6.46 -8.36 1.05
C ASP A 69 -6.13 -9.43 2.11
N ALA A 70 -5.08 -10.24 1.91
CA ALA A 70 -4.64 -11.26 2.85
C ALA A 70 -4.08 -10.67 4.15
N VAL A 71 -3.27 -9.60 4.06
CA VAL A 71 -2.76 -8.90 5.25
C VAL A 71 -3.90 -8.28 6.05
N THR A 72 -4.96 -7.82 5.37
CA THR A 72 -6.15 -7.27 6.03
C THR A 72 -6.97 -8.34 6.74
N ALA A 73 -7.13 -9.52 6.11
CA ALA A 73 -7.80 -10.65 6.73
C ALA A 73 -7.08 -11.16 7.98
N LEU A 74 -5.74 -11.09 8.01
CA LEU A 74 -4.95 -11.48 9.19
C LEU A 74 -4.90 -10.38 10.26
N SER A 75 -4.98 -9.12 9.86
CA SER A 75 -4.86 -7.97 10.78
C SER A 75 -6.13 -7.64 11.56
N GLY A 76 -7.23 -8.39 11.36
CA GLY A 76 -8.42 -8.39 12.20
C GLY A 76 -8.93 -6.99 12.56
N ILE A 77 -9.78 -6.43 11.70
CA ILE A 77 -10.68 -5.35 12.10
C ILE A 77 -11.54 -5.82 13.28
#